data_AF-A0A924E7X5-F1
#
_entry.id   AF-A0A924E7X5-F1
#
_cell.length_a   1.000
_cell.length_b   1.000
_cell.length_c   1.000
_cell.angle_alpha   90.00
_cell.angle_beta   90.00
_cell.angle_gamma   90.00
#
_symmetry.space_group_name_H-M   'P 1'
#
loop_
_entity.id
_entity.type
_entity.pdbx_description
1 polymer ?
#
loop_
_entity_poly.entity_id
_entity_poly.type
_entity_poly.pdbx_seq_one_letter_code
_entity_poly.pdbx_strand_id
1 'polypeptide(L)' 'MAGLPALSVPAGFSANGLAAGLQILGPTQADWSVLQIGHAYDQASGHSRVRSPLLA' A
#
# COMPACT_ATOMS: atom_id res chain seq x y z
N MET A 1 17.37 12.84 -6.54
CA MET A 1 16.29 12.21 -5.75
C MET A 1 15.53 13.31 -5.02
N ALA A 2 14.19 13.31 -5.03
CA ALA A 2 13.38 14.42 -4.52
C ALA A 2 13.18 14.44 -2.99
N GLY A 3 13.60 13.39 -2.27
CA GLY A 3 13.50 13.35 -0.79
C GLY A 3 12.07 13.28 -0.25
N LEU A 4 11.12 12.83 -1.08
CA LEU A 4 9.71 12.75 -0.72
C LEU A 4 9.41 11.47 0.08
N PRO A 5 8.59 11.55 1.14
CA PRO A 5 8.10 10.35 1.82
C PRO A 5 7.23 9.52 0.88
N ALA A 6 7.47 8.22 0.90
CA ALA A 6 6.84 7.25 0.02
C ALA A 6 6.42 6.01 0.81
N LEU A 7 5.19 5.55 0.60
CA LEU A 7 4.66 4.33 1.19
C LEU A 7 4.13 3.41 0.08
N SER A 8 4.42 2.13 0.18
CA SER A 8 3.83 1.09 -0.67
C SER A 8 2.77 0.33 0.14
N VAL A 9 1.57 0.19 -0.41
CA VAL A 9 0.45 -0.53 0.20
C VAL A 9 -0.08 -1.62 -0.74
N PRO A 10 -0.61 -2.74 -0.20
CA PRO A 10 -1.13 -3.82 -1.03
C PRO A 10 -2.42 -3.41 -1.75
N ALA A 11 -2.51 -3.71 -3.05
CA ALA A 11 -3.68 -3.41 -3.90
C ALA A 11 -4.39 -4.69 -4.37
N GLY A 12 -4.23 -5.79 -3.63
CA GLY A 12 -4.84 -7.08 -3.92
C GLY A 12 -4.01 -7.95 -4.86
N PHE A 13 -4.66 -8.99 -5.41
CA PHE A 13 -4.06 -9.93 -6.33
C PHE A 13 -4.80 -9.90 -7.67
N SER A 14 -4.07 -10.07 -8.77
CA SER A 14 -4.67 -10.25 -10.09
C SER A 14 -5.39 -11.60 -10.18
N ALA A 15 -6.16 -11.80 -11.27
CA ALA A 15 -6.80 -13.09 -11.56
C ALA A 15 -5.80 -14.27 -11.62
N ASN A 16 -4.54 -13.99 -11.93
CA ASN A 16 -3.46 -14.99 -11.99
C ASN A 16 -2.70 -15.14 -10.66
N GLY A 17 -3.18 -14.50 -9.59
CA GLY A 17 -2.59 -14.60 -8.26
C GLY A 17 -1.34 -13.75 -8.03
N LEU A 18 -1.00 -12.83 -8.95
CA LEU A 18 0.14 -11.92 -8.78
C LEU A 18 -0.25 -10.73 -7.90
N ALA A 19 0.60 -10.41 -6.92
CA ALA A 19 0.37 -9.27 -6.02
C ALA A 19 0.49 -7.94 -6.77
N ALA A 20 -0.44 -7.03 -6.50
CA ALA A 20 -0.40 -5.64 -6.93
C ALA A 20 -0.14 -4.72 -5.74
N GLY A 21 0.50 -3.58 -5.98
CA GLY A 21 0.76 -2.55 -4.98
C GLY A 21 0.38 -1.17 -5.49
N LEU A 22 0.14 -0.26 -4.55
CA LEU A 22 -0.13 1.15 -4.81
C LEU A 22 0.88 2.01 -4.03
N GLN A 23 1.43 3.02 -4.69
CA GLN A 23 2.39 3.95 -4.11
C GLN A 23 1.67 5.23 -3.66
N ILE A 24 1.82 5.59 -2.39
CA ILE A 24 1.39 6.87 -1.83
C ILE A 24 2.63 7.74 -1.66
N LEU A 25 2.60 8.94 -2.25
CA LEU A 25 3.68 9.92 -2.16
C LEU A 25 3.16 11.17 -1.46
N GLY A 26 3.92 11.66 -0.47
CA GLY A 26 3.60 12.88 0.25
C GLY A 26 4.58 14.02 -0.05
N PRO A 27 4.28 15.24 0.41
CA PRO A 27 5.23 16.35 0.39
C PRO A 27 6.39 16.08 1.35
N THR A 28 7.50 16.78 1.16
CA THR A 28 8.72 16.69 1.99
C THR A 28 8.40 16.80 3.49
N GLN A 29 8.99 15.92 4.31
CA GLN A 29 8.81 15.85 5.78
C GLN A 29 7.38 15.51 6.26
N ALA A 30 6.51 15.01 5.38
CA ALA A 30 5.12 14.63 5.74
C ALA A 30 4.91 13.11 5.96
N ASP A 31 5.92 12.41 6.47
CA ASP A 31 5.90 10.97 6.73
C ASP A 31 4.68 10.54 7.56
N TRP A 32 4.34 11.31 8.59
CA TRP A 32 3.18 11.03 9.44
C TRP A 32 1.87 11.06 8.64
N SER A 33 1.67 12.08 7.80
CA SER A 33 0.48 12.19 6.95
C SER A 33 0.40 11.03 5.94
N VAL A 34 1.52 10.63 5.36
CA VAL A 34 1.59 9.47 4.45
C VAL A 34 1.21 8.18 5.18
N LEU A 35 1.71 7.97 6.40
CA LEU A 35 1.33 6.83 7.23
C LEU A 35 -0.15 6.86 7.63
N GLN A 36 -0.71 8.02 7.96
CA GLN A 36 -2.14 8.17 8.25
C GLN A 36 -3.01 7.78 7.04
N ILE A 37 -2.65 8.23 5.83
CA ILE A 37 -3.35 7.82 4.60
C ILE A 37 -3.21 6.32 4.37
N GLY A 38 -2.00 5.77 4.53
CA GLY A 38 -1.76 4.32 4.41
C GLY A 38 -2.62 3.51 5.37
N HIS A 39 -2.74 3.95 6.62
CA HIS A 39 -3.57 3.29 7.63
C HIS A 39 -5.07 3.39 7.32
N ALA A 40 -5.54 4.54 6.84
CA ALA A 40 -6.93 4.70 6.40
C ALA A 40 -7.24 3.82 5.18
N TYR A 41 -6.31 3.74 4.22
CA TYR A 41 -6.41 2.87 3.05
C TYR A 41 -6.47 1.40 3.45
N ASP A 42 -5.62 0.95 4.38
CA ASP A 42 -5.60 -0.43 4.86
C ASP A 42 -6.93 -0.82 5.52
N GLN A 43 -7.46 0.05 6.38
CA GLN A 43 -8.76 -0.15 7.03
C GLN A 43 -9.90 -0.27 6.02
N ALA A 44 -9.89 0.58 4.97
CA ALA A 44 -10.94 0.60 3.96
C ALA A 44 -10.84 -0.55 2.94
N SER A 45 -9.63 -0.94 2.55
CA SER A 45 -9.40 -1.91 1.48
C SER A 45 -9.29 -3.35 1.96
N GLY A 46 -8.69 -3.57 3.14
CA GLY A 46 -8.49 -4.90 3.72
C GLY A 46 -7.53 -5.82 2.95
N HIS A 47 -6.83 -5.35 1.91
CA HIS A 47 -5.94 -6.18 1.09
C HIS A 47 -4.79 -6.81 1.89
N SER A 48 -4.33 -6.19 2.97
CA SER A 48 -3.31 -6.73 3.86
C SER A 48 -3.71 -8.03 4.56
N ARG A 49 -5.01 -8.31 4.66
CA ARG A 49 -5.56 -9.51 5.33
C ARG A 49 -5.73 -10.70 4.37
N VAL A 50 -5.55 -10.48 3.07
CA VAL A 50 -5.70 -11.52 2.04
C VAL A 50 -4.36 -12.23 1.85
N ARG A 51 -4.35 -13.57 1.99
CA ARG A 51 -3.16 -14.37 1.70
C ARG A 51 -2.98 -14.56 0.20
N SER A 52 -1.72 -14.73 -0.22
CA SER A 52 -1.40 -15.05 -1.61
C SER A 52 -2.10 -16.34 -2.04
N PRO A 53 -2.87 -16.34 -3.13
CA PRO A 53 -3.48 -17.55 -3.66
C PRO A 53 -2.45 -18.52 -4.25
N LEU A 54 -1.21 -18.06 -4.51
CA LEU A 54 -0.11 -18.92 -4.97
C LEU A 54 0.59 -19.67 -3.81
N LEU A 55 0.26 -19.34 -2.56
CA LEU A 55 0.79 -19.98 -1.36
C LEU A 55 -0.27 -20.87 -0.66
N ALA A 56 -1.40 -21.13 -1.33
CA ALA A 56 -2.46 -22.01 -0.86
C ALA A 56 -2.14 -23.48 -1.15
#